data_AF-A0A847HQZ8-F1
#
_entry.id   AF-A0A847HQZ8-F1
#
_cell.length_a   1.000
_cell.length_b   1.000
_cell.length_c   1.000
_cell.angle_alpha   90.00
_cell.angle_beta   90.00
_cell.angle_gamma   90.00
#
_symmetry.space_group_name_H-M   'P 1'
#
loop_
_entity.id
_entity.type
_entity.pdbx_description
1 polymer ?
#
loop_
_entity_poly.entity_id
_entity_poly.type
_entity_poly.pdbx_seq_one_letter_code
_entity_poly.pdbx_strand_id
1 'polypeptide(L)'
;MRHTPLCIGIFCILLLCSFVQPALAGDPDACQAAIGRELARELRIFRAVVYGEIAATGATVGHVKYDSEGDPWIKTGAEDNHAWASIKGNKNRVMNNEEAGRVFGISTEEAAAVSHGTIYNENGLLWTKINGRGYNEWHAALVFQSDEDMEKDAEVEPRRGIFETRRVLTTELVPYLVSSMRALQCRTKAICEGAQQTILSSENGTPEYTEPLGCQSIAIRPMPECQFGGTGTYPNAEAALSYCPPVQQQMLEREAELLKFAVEYDAAYRSLLQIAGNMDLSLRELHWPFTATIRHSAALIGKLAHIPCFLSSCDASPIPFPDQ
;
A
#
# COMPACT_ATOMS: atom_id res chain seq x y z
N MET A 1 54.16 -27.28 47.00
CA MET A 1 53.52 -26.01 47.40
C MET A 1 52.89 -25.42 46.14
N ARG A 2 51.64 -25.78 45.79
CA ARG A 2 50.37 -25.10 46.10
C ARG A 2 50.37 -23.59 45.74
N HIS A 3 49.90 -23.28 44.54
CA HIS A 3 49.29 -21.99 44.19
C HIS A 3 47.92 -22.22 43.52
N THR A 4 47.01 -21.31 43.82
CA THR A 4 45.54 -21.35 43.82
C THR A 4 44.89 -20.90 42.52
N PRO A 5 43.74 -21.49 42.09
CA PRO A 5 42.86 -20.92 41.07
C PRO A 5 41.58 -20.35 41.72
N LEU A 6 41.48 -19.02 41.87
CA LEU A 6 40.30 -18.38 42.49
C LEU A 6 39.75 -17.15 41.74
N CYS A 7 40.31 -16.76 40.59
CA CYS A 7 39.93 -15.51 39.90
C CYS A 7 39.00 -15.64 38.70
N ILE A 8 38.65 -16.86 38.23
CA ILE A 8 37.85 -17.03 37.00
C ILE A 8 36.32 -17.03 37.26
N GLY A 9 35.88 -17.23 38.50
CA GLY A 9 34.45 -17.33 38.83
C GLY A 9 33.67 -16.01 38.90
N ILE A 10 34.33 -14.86 39.06
CA ILE A 10 33.65 -13.57 39.32
C ILE A 10 33.25 -12.88 38.01
N PHE A 11 33.91 -13.16 36.89
CA PHE A 11 33.61 -12.52 35.60
C PHE A 11 32.35 -13.08 34.92
N CYS A 12 31.94 -14.32 35.22
CA CYS A 12 30.71 -14.92 34.66
C CYS A 12 29.41 -14.44 35.34
N ILE A 13 29.45 -13.97 36.59
CA ILE A 13 28.24 -13.54 37.30
C ILE A 13 27.83 -12.10 36.91
N LEU A 14 28.78 -11.26 36.50
CA LEU A 14 28.50 -9.89 36.05
C LEU A 14 27.97 -9.80 34.62
N LEU A 15 28.09 -10.86 33.81
CA LEU A 15 27.59 -10.91 32.43
C LEU A 15 26.13 -11.41 32.33
N LEU A 16 25.56 -11.95 33.40
CA LEU A 16 24.19 -12.47 33.42
C LEU A 16 23.15 -11.47 33.97
N CYS A 17 23.56 -10.30 34.50
CA CYS A 17 22.63 -9.30 35.05
C CYS A 17 22.22 -8.18 34.06
N SER A 18 22.71 -8.18 32.82
CA SER A 18 22.60 -7.01 31.94
C SER A 18 21.46 -7.02 30.91
N PHE A 19 20.56 -8.01 30.92
CA PHE A 19 19.43 -8.09 29.96
C PHE A 19 18.05 -8.16 30.60
N VAL A 20 17.90 -7.65 31.83
CA VAL A 20 16.56 -7.30 32.32
C VAL A 20 16.25 -5.90 31.77
N GLN A 21 15.77 -5.84 30.52
CA GLN A 21 15.13 -4.62 30.04
C GLN A 21 13.98 -4.32 31.02
N PRO A 22 13.96 -3.14 31.66
CA PRO A 22 12.84 -2.78 32.52
C PRO A 22 11.58 -2.91 31.68
N ALA A 23 10.65 -3.76 32.14
CA ALA A 23 9.33 -3.83 31.55
C ALA A 23 8.74 -2.42 31.64
N LEU A 24 8.76 -1.70 30.53
CA LEU A 24 8.13 -0.41 30.40
C LEU A 24 6.67 -0.62 30.82
N ALA A 25 6.25 0.08 31.86
CA ALA A 25 4.85 0.09 32.25
C ALA A 25 4.02 0.41 31.01
N GLY A 26 3.09 -0.48 30.65
CA GLY A 26 2.28 -0.37 29.44
C GLY A 26 1.63 1.01 29.36
N ASP A 27 2.00 1.78 28.35
CA ASP A 27 1.34 3.03 28.01
C ASP A 27 0.12 2.69 27.12
N PRO A 28 -1.11 3.03 27.53
CA PRO A 28 -2.30 2.73 26.73
C PRO A 28 -2.22 3.29 25.32
N ASP A 29 -1.59 4.45 25.13
CA ASP A 29 -1.44 5.07 23.82
C ASP A 29 -0.45 4.26 22.95
N ALA A 30 0.63 3.75 23.56
CA ALA A 30 1.56 2.86 22.87
C ALA A 30 0.92 1.52 22.47
N CYS A 31 0.08 0.94 23.34
CA CYS A 31 -0.68 -0.27 23.02
C CYS A 31 -1.68 -0.02 21.88
N GLN A 32 -2.45 1.08 21.94
CA GLN A 32 -3.38 1.45 20.86
C GLN A 32 -2.65 1.67 19.53
N ALA A 33 -1.48 2.30 19.56
CA ALA A 33 -0.63 2.47 18.40
C ALA A 33 -0.13 1.12 17.85
N ALA A 34 0.28 0.20 18.73
CA ALA A 34 0.70 -1.15 18.34
C ALA A 34 -0.44 -1.93 17.67
N ILE A 35 -1.63 -1.94 18.26
CA ILE A 35 -2.85 -2.53 17.66
C ILE A 35 -3.13 -1.89 16.30
N GLY A 36 -3.07 -0.57 16.21
CA GLY A 36 -3.28 0.17 14.97
C GLY A 36 -2.29 -0.21 13.87
N ARG A 37 -1.01 -0.43 14.21
CA ARG A 37 0.03 -0.89 13.27
C ARG A 37 -0.28 -2.28 12.72
N GLU A 38 -0.64 -3.23 13.58
CA GLU A 38 -0.96 -4.61 13.15
C GLU A 38 -2.25 -4.67 12.30
N LEU A 39 -3.28 -3.89 12.66
CA LEU A 39 -4.49 -3.76 11.84
C LEU A 39 -4.18 -3.14 10.46
N ALA A 40 -3.37 -2.08 10.43
CA ALA A 40 -2.95 -1.45 9.18
C ALA A 40 -2.12 -2.40 8.30
N ARG A 41 -1.27 -3.24 8.92
CA ARG A 41 -0.52 -4.30 8.25
C ARG A 41 -1.43 -5.32 7.56
N GLU A 42 -2.40 -5.88 8.28
CA GLU A 42 -3.34 -6.83 7.67
C GLU A 42 -4.18 -6.19 6.55
N LEU A 43 -4.52 -4.91 6.70
CA LEU A 43 -5.20 -4.16 5.66
C LEU A 43 -4.33 -4.03 4.39
N ARG A 44 -3.04 -3.73 4.53
CA ARG A 44 -2.10 -3.68 3.39
C ARG A 44 -1.96 -5.03 2.71
N ILE A 45 -1.81 -6.11 3.48
CA ILE A 45 -1.75 -7.48 2.94
C ILE A 45 -3.03 -7.81 2.15
N PHE A 46 -4.21 -7.49 2.70
CA PHE A 46 -5.47 -7.68 2.01
C PHE A 46 -5.54 -6.90 0.69
N ARG A 47 -5.16 -5.62 0.70
CA ARG A 47 -5.17 -4.78 -0.50
C ARG A 47 -4.20 -5.28 -1.56
N ALA A 48 -3.01 -5.73 -1.18
CA ALA A 48 -2.06 -6.35 -2.10
C ALA A 48 -2.59 -7.66 -2.72
N VAL A 49 -3.37 -8.45 -1.98
CA VAL A 49 -4.05 -9.64 -2.54
C VAL A 49 -5.12 -9.23 -3.56
N VAL A 50 -5.93 -8.23 -3.24
CA VAL A 50 -7.08 -7.82 -4.07
C VAL A 50 -6.65 -7.04 -5.31
N TYR A 51 -5.81 -6.03 -5.13
CA TYR A 51 -5.41 -5.06 -6.17
C TYR A 51 -4.05 -5.37 -6.79
N GLY A 52 -3.23 -6.18 -6.13
CA GLY A 52 -1.86 -6.47 -6.55
C GLY A 52 -0.86 -5.58 -5.84
N GLU A 53 0.40 -5.97 -5.91
CA GLU A 53 1.55 -5.22 -5.41
C GLU A 53 2.60 -5.18 -6.51
N ILE A 54 3.07 -3.99 -6.86
CA ILE A 54 4.01 -3.77 -7.96
C ILE A 54 5.44 -3.99 -7.44
N ALA A 55 6.30 -4.60 -8.24
CA ALA A 55 7.72 -4.72 -7.90
C ALA A 55 8.38 -3.35 -7.68
N ALA A 56 9.37 -3.26 -6.80
CA ALA A 56 10.04 -1.99 -6.51
C ALA A 56 10.57 -1.32 -7.80
N THR A 57 11.17 -2.11 -8.69
CA THR A 57 11.66 -1.68 -10.02
C THR A 57 10.56 -1.14 -10.95
N GLY A 58 9.35 -1.70 -10.88
CA GLY A 58 8.21 -1.28 -11.70
C GLY A 58 7.41 -0.11 -11.13
N ALA A 59 7.66 0.27 -9.88
CA ALA A 59 6.95 1.37 -9.23
C ALA A 59 7.35 2.73 -9.83
N THR A 60 6.38 3.65 -9.90
CA THR A 60 6.58 5.03 -10.37
C THR A 60 7.00 5.95 -9.23
N VAL A 61 7.60 7.10 -9.55
CA VAL A 61 7.93 8.14 -8.56
C VAL A 61 6.65 8.58 -7.83
N GLY A 62 6.70 8.62 -6.50
CA GLY A 62 5.58 8.90 -5.60
C GLY A 62 4.85 7.65 -5.10
N HIS A 63 5.18 6.45 -5.62
CA HIS A 63 4.63 5.21 -5.08
C HIS A 63 5.10 4.99 -3.64
N VAL A 64 4.23 4.43 -2.80
CA VAL A 64 4.51 4.18 -1.38
C VAL A 64 4.54 2.68 -1.12
N LYS A 65 5.64 2.18 -0.56
CA LYS A 65 5.77 0.82 -0.04
C LYS A 65 5.95 0.83 1.46
N TYR A 66 5.73 -0.33 2.08
CA TYR A 66 5.96 -0.52 3.51
C TYR A 66 6.99 -1.62 3.70
N ASP A 67 7.94 -1.40 4.59
CA ASP A 67 8.87 -2.44 4.99
C ASP A 67 8.24 -3.39 6.03
N SER A 68 8.96 -4.45 6.38
CA SER A 68 8.54 -5.42 7.38
C SER A 68 8.31 -4.86 8.80
N GLU A 69 8.78 -3.64 9.09
CA GLU A 69 8.50 -2.90 10.33
C GLU A 69 7.22 -2.06 10.23
N GLY A 70 6.64 -1.96 9.03
CA GLY A 70 5.44 -1.19 8.73
C GLY A 70 5.73 0.28 8.47
N ASP A 71 6.97 0.65 8.15
CA ASP A 71 7.32 2.03 7.84
C ASP A 71 7.13 2.37 6.37
N PRO A 72 6.60 3.58 6.08
CA PRO A 72 6.38 4.00 4.71
C PRO A 72 7.68 4.46 4.05
N TRP A 73 7.90 3.95 2.84
CA TRP A 73 8.95 4.36 1.91
C TRP A 73 8.29 4.94 0.67
N ILE A 74 8.77 6.10 0.20
CA ILE A 74 8.28 6.75 -1.02
C ILE A 74 9.33 6.67 -2.12
N LYS A 75 8.92 6.28 -3.33
CA LYS A 75 9.83 6.27 -4.48
C LYS A 75 10.13 7.71 -4.92
N THR A 76 11.38 8.15 -4.83
CA THR A 76 11.83 9.51 -5.17
C THR A 76 12.49 9.61 -6.54
N GLY A 77 13.06 8.51 -7.04
CA GLY A 77 13.81 8.48 -8.30
C GLY A 77 13.39 7.36 -9.24
N ALA A 78 13.69 7.53 -10.53
CA ALA A 78 13.51 6.48 -11.54
C ALA A 78 14.78 5.63 -11.74
N GLU A 79 15.90 6.03 -11.16
CA GLU A 79 17.20 5.34 -11.27
C GLU A 79 17.46 4.43 -10.06
N ASP A 80 18.11 3.29 -10.31
CA ASP A 80 18.17 2.13 -9.40
C ASP A 80 18.88 2.38 -8.05
N ASN A 81 19.81 3.34 -7.98
CA ASN A 81 20.76 3.41 -6.86
C ASN A 81 20.25 4.14 -5.60
N HIS A 82 19.18 4.95 -5.68
CA HIS A 82 18.60 5.64 -4.51
C HIS A 82 17.10 5.92 -4.75
N ALA A 83 16.37 4.86 -5.10
CA ALA A 83 15.01 5.00 -5.59
C ALA A 83 13.99 5.28 -4.47
N TRP A 84 14.23 4.83 -3.23
CA TRP A 84 13.26 4.92 -2.13
C TRP A 84 13.78 5.78 -1.00
N ALA A 85 12.91 6.60 -0.42
CA ALA A 85 13.20 7.43 0.74
C ALA A 85 12.20 7.18 1.87
N SER A 86 12.70 7.12 3.11
CA SER A 86 11.87 7.08 4.32
C SER A 86 12.27 8.16 5.31
N ILE A 87 11.28 8.76 5.96
CA ILE A 87 11.45 9.78 7.01
C ILE A 87 12.05 9.16 8.29
N LYS A 88 12.10 7.83 8.39
CA LYS A 88 12.63 7.13 9.56
C LYS A 88 14.16 7.13 9.64
N GLY A 89 14.84 8.06 8.95
CA GLY A 89 16.22 8.46 9.21
C GLY A 89 16.45 8.51 10.69
N ASN A 90 17.18 7.51 11.19
CA ASN A 90 17.36 7.18 12.60
C ASN A 90 17.21 8.44 13.48
N LYS A 91 16.05 8.60 14.14
CA LYS A 91 15.76 9.79 14.97
C LYS A 91 16.83 10.02 16.05
N ASN A 92 17.66 9.01 16.30
CA ASN A 92 18.70 9.02 17.32
C ASN A 92 20.12 9.13 16.73
N ARG A 93 20.33 9.13 15.41
CA ARG A 93 21.67 9.40 14.86
C ARG A 93 21.87 10.90 14.75
N VAL A 94 22.24 11.47 15.89
CA VAL A 94 22.76 12.82 16.02
C VAL A 94 24.24 12.77 15.69
N MET A 95 24.67 13.49 14.67
CA MET A 95 26.11 13.72 14.44
C MET A 95 26.50 15.09 15.00
N ASN A 96 27.61 15.10 15.75
CA ASN A 96 28.25 16.36 16.12
C ASN A 96 29.00 16.96 14.91
N ASN A 97 29.48 18.20 15.03
CA ASN A 97 30.17 18.88 13.92
C ASN A 97 31.47 18.17 13.47
N GLU A 98 32.15 17.45 14.36
CA GLU A 98 33.36 16.68 14.01
C GLU A 98 33.06 15.45 13.17
N GLU A 99 31.99 14.74 13.53
CA GLU A 99 31.50 13.58 12.79
C GLU A 99 30.91 14.01 11.44
N ALA A 100 30.17 15.12 11.42
CA ALA A 100 29.71 15.75 10.19
C ALA A 100 30.88 16.11 9.26
N GLY A 101 31.93 16.75 9.76
CA GLY A 101 33.12 17.09 8.96
C GLY A 101 33.77 15.85 8.33
N ARG A 102 33.89 14.75 9.09
CA ARG A 102 34.39 13.47 8.58
C ARG A 102 33.46 12.84 7.52
N VAL A 103 32.16 12.88 7.75
CA VAL A 103 31.16 12.22 6.87
C VAL A 103 30.94 12.99 5.57
N PHE A 104 31.01 14.32 5.61
CA PHE A 104 30.79 15.17 4.43
C PHE A 104 32.09 15.61 3.74
N GLY A 105 33.25 15.27 4.28
CA GLY A 105 34.54 15.71 3.74
C GLY A 105 34.76 17.22 3.82
N ILE A 106 34.09 17.91 4.76
CA ILE A 106 34.21 19.35 5.00
C ILE A 106 34.95 19.62 6.30
N SER A 107 35.55 20.79 6.43
CA SER A 107 36.17 21.18 7.70
C SER A 107 35.12 21.31 8.81
N THR A 108 35.55 21.14 10.06
CA THR A 108 34.68 21.33 11.24
C THR A 108 34.13 22.75 11.33
N GLU A 109 34.91 23.74 10.90
CA GLU A 109 34.52 25.14 10.81
C GLU A 109 33.44 25.36 9.75
N GLU A 110 33.56 24.74 8.57
CA GLU A 110 32.52 24.77 7.53
C GLU A 110 31.23 24.10 8.00
N ALA A 111 31.31 22.93 8.65
CA ALA A 111 30.14 22.25 9.23
C ALA A 111 29.46 23.10 10.32
N ALA A 112 30.25 23.82 11.13
CA ALA A 112 29.74 24.73 12.15
C ALA A 112 29.10 25.99 11.54
N ALA A 113 29.64 26.50 10.43
CA ALA A 113 29.19 27.72 9.76
C ALA A 113 27.84 27.59 9.03
N VAL A 114 27.39 26.37 8.72
CA VAL A 114 26.04 26.16 8.17
C VAL A 114 25.00 26.58 9.22
N SER A 115 24.31 27.70 9.01
CA SER A 115 23.29 28.20 9.94
C SER A 115 21.95 27.47 9.78
N HIS A 116 21.57 27.16 8.55
CA HIS A 116 20.46 26.27 8.19
C HIS A 116 20.82 25.67 6.83
N GLY A 117 20.86 24.36 6.73
CA GLY A 117 21.25 23.72 5.49
C GLY A 117 20.98 22.23 5.50
N THR A 118 20.72 21.72 4.30
CA THR A 118 20.67 20.31 3.99
C THR A 118 21.98 19.91 3.31
N ILE A 119 22.64 18.86 3.80
CA ILE A 119 23.81 18.28 3.15
C ILE A 119 23.50 16.82 2.79
N TYR A 120 23.82 16.44 1.56
CA TYR A 120 23.80 15.05 1.12
C TYR A 120 25.19 14.45 1.37
N ASN A 121 25.26 13.25 1.95
CA ASN A 121 26.51 12.49 1.95
C ASN A 121 26.62 11.61 0.70
N GLU A 122 27.78 10.95 0.53
CA GLU A 122 28.05 10.04 -0.58
C GLU A 122 27.08 8.85 -0.65
N ASN A 123 26.39 8.53 0.45
CA ASN A 123 25.39 7.46 0.55
C ASN A 123 23.95 7.98 0.32
N GLY A 124 23.79 9.20 -0.21
CA GLY A 124 22.51 9.81 -0.51
C GLY A 124 21.73 10.33 0.70
N LEU A 125 22.16 10.10 1.95
CA LEU A 125 21.43 10.52 3.15
C LEU A 125 21.32 12.05 3.20
N LEU A 126 20.09 12.54 3.31
CA LEU A 126 19.80 13.96 3.53
C LEU A 126 19.99 14.25 5.01
N TRP A 127 20.91 15.16 5.35
CA TRP A 127 21.11 15.62 6.71
C TRP A 127 20.64 17.05 6.85
N THR A 128 19.77 17.30 7.83
CA THR A 128 19.30 18.64 8.19
C THR A 128 19.96 19.05 9.49
N LYS A 129 20.59 20.22 9.50
CA LYS A 129 21.07 20.83 10.74
C LYS A 129 19.92 21.53 11.45
N ILE A 130 19.66 21.13 12.69
CA ILE A 130 18.64 21.74 13.55
C ILE A 130 19.39 22.51 14.64
N ASN A 131 19.31 23.84 14.62
CA ASN A 131 19.88 24.66 15.68
C ASN A 131 18.85 24.82 16.80
N GLY A 132 19.00 24.05 17.87
CA GLY A 132 18.11 24.07 19.03
C GLY A 132 18.88 24.19 20.35
N ARG A 133 18.43 25.07 21.26
CA ARG A 133 18.85 25.19 22.68
C ARG A 133 20.38 25.08 22.95
N GLY A 134 21.22 25.59 22.07
CA GLY A 134 22.68 25.65 22.28
C GLY A 134 23.49 24.45 21.75
N TYR A 135 22.87 23.52 21.02
CA TYR A 135 23.56 22.44 20.34
C TYR A 135 23.34 22.52 18.82
N ASN A 136 24.43 22.33 18.08
CA ASN A 136 24.46 22.28 16.62
C ASN A 136 24.48 20.80 16.21
N GLU A 137 23.29 20.21 16.04
CA GLU A 137 23.13 18.78 15.78
C GLU A 137 22.66 18.54 14.34
N TRP A 138 23.27 17.55 13.68
CA TRP A 138 22.85 17.08 12.37
C TRP A 138 21.94 15.86 12.52
N HIS A 139 20.75 15.92 11.92
CA HIS A 139 19.79 14.82 11.91
C HIS A 139 19.66 14.25 10.50
N ALA A 140 19.69 12.92 10.36
CA ALA A 140 19.36 12.25 9.11
C ALA A 140 17.86 12.47 8.86
N ALA A 141 17.53 13.31 7.89
CA ALA A 141 16.16 13.63 7.52
C ALA A 141 15.51 12.52 6.68
N LEU A 142 16.31 11.76 5.91
CA LEU A 142 15.85 10.68 5.05
C LEU A 142 16.86 9.52 5.02
N VAL A 143 16.36 8.28 5.08
CA VAL A 143 17.12 7.08 4.66
C VAL A 143 16.79 6.78 3.22
N PHE A 144 17.78 6.37 2.44
CA PHE A 144 17.59 5.91 1.06
C PHE A 144 17.85 4.41 0.95
N GLN A 145 17.09 3.75 0.09
CA GLN A 145 17.27 2.34 -0.27
C GLN A 145 17.20 2.16 -1.79
N SER A 146 17.93 1.16 -2.28
CA SER A 146 17.85 0.71 -3.67
C SER A 146 16.54 -0.03 -3.93
N ASP A 147 16.18 -0.24 -5.21
CA ASP A 147 15.01 -1.06 -5.55
C ASP A 147 15.16 -2.52 -5.06
N GLU A 148 16.37 -3.09 -5.06
CA GLU A 148 16.62 -4.46 -4.60
C GLU A 148 16.48 -4.59 -3.07
N ASP A 149 17.04 -3.64 -2.32
CA ASP A 149 16.91 -3.63 -0.86
C ASP A 149 15.46 -3.44 -0.45
N MET A 150 14.74 -2.52 -1.12
CA MET A 150 13.34 -2.29 -0.82
C MET A 150 12.48 -3.52 -1.10
N GLU A 151 12.79 -4.26 -2.16
CA GLU A 151 12.08 -5.48 -2.53
C GLU A 151 12.28 -6.60 -1.48
N LYS A 152 13.48 -6.70 -0.91
CA LYS A 152 13.82 -7.68 0.13
C LYS A 152 13.20 -7.33 1.48
N ASP A 153 13.17 -6.04 1.82
CA ASP A 153 12.68 -5.55 3.11
C ASP A 153 11.17 -5.28 3.09
N ALA A 154 10.52 -5.32 1.92
CA ALA A 154 9.09 -5.09 1.75
C ALA A 154 8.25 -6.04 2.62
N GLU A 155 7.22 -5.49 3.24
CA GLU A 155 6.24 -6.24 4.03
C GLU A 155 5.46 -7.25 3.18
N VAL A 156 5.19 -6.86 1.93
CA VAL A 156 4.39 -7.64 1.00
C VAL A 156 5.18 -7.83 -0.28
N GLU A 157 5.42 -9.09 -0.62
CA GLU A 157 6.04 -9.47 -1.89
C GLU A 157 5.14 -9.06 -3.07
N PRO A 158 5.73 -8.60 -4.19
CA PRO A 158 4.96 -8.30 -5.38
C PRO A 158 4.16 -9.48 -5.86
N ARG A 159 2.92 -9.19 -6.19
CA ARG A 159 1.96 -10.19 -6.59
C ARG A 159 0.92 -9.57 -7.49
N ARG A 160 0.34 -10.41 -8.33
CA ARG A 160 -0.81 -10.01 -9.13
C ARG A 160 -2.06 -9.98 -8.27
N GLY A 161 -2.85 -8.93 -8.43
CA GLY A 161 -4.13 -8.77 -7.77
C GLY A 161 -5.20 -9.69 -8.36
N ILE A 162 -6.25 -9.97 -7.58
CA ILE A 162 -7.43 -10.70 -8.07
C ILE A 162 -8.04 -9.98 -9.28
N PHE A 163 -8.15 -8.64 -9.24
CA PHE A 163 -8.68 -7.85 -10.35
C PHE A 163 -7.80 -7.87 -11.61
N GLU A 164 -6.50 -8.16 -11.49
CA GLU A 164 -5.60 -8.26 -12.65
C GLU A 164 -5.79 -9.56 -13.43
N THR A 165 -6.61 -10.49 -12.94
CA THR A 165 -6.89 -11.77 -13.61
C THR A 165 -7.59 -11.49 -14.94
N ARG A 166 -6.87 -11.75 -16.03
CA ARG A 166 -7.35 -11.51 -17.40
C ARG A 166 -8.33 -12.58 -17.84
N ARG A 167 -9.24 -12.22 -18.74
CA ARG A 167 -10.19 -13.15 -19.42
C ARG A 167 -11.18 -13.87 -18.49
N VAL A 168 -11.45 -13.28 -17.34
CA VAL A 168 -12.40 -13.80 -16.34
C VAL A 168 -13.52 -12.78 -16.19
N LEU A 169 -14.75 -13.20 -15.92
CA LEU A 169 -15.83 -12.26 -15.61
C LEU A 169 -15.72 -11.80 -14.16
N THR A 170 -16.14 -10.58 -13.85
CA THR A 170 -16.14 -10.09 -12.46
C THR A 170 -16.95 -11.01 -11.53
N THR A 171 -18.02 -11.64 -12.05
CA THR A 171 -18.82 -12.64 -11.32
C THR A 171 -18.02 -13.87 -10.89
N GLU A 172 -17.05 -14.29 -11.70
CA GLU A 172 -16.17 -15.43 -11.40
C GLU A 172 -15.09 -15.05 -10.37
N LEU A 173 -14.80 -13.75 -10.22
CA LEU A 173 -13.87 -13.24 -9.21
C LEU A 173 -14.50 -13.13 -7.82
N VAL A 174 -15.83 -13.02 -7.72
CA VAL A 174 -16.56 -12.80 -6.44
C VAL A 174 -16.20 -13.83 -5.36
N PRO A 175 -16.13 -15.16 -5.62
CA PRO A 175 -15.78 -16.12 -4.58
C PRO A 175 -14.38 -15.88 -3.99
N TYR A 176 -13.42 -15.47 -4.81
CA TYR A 176 -12.07 -15.15 -4.37
C TYR A 176 -12.04 -13.87 -3.53
N LEU A 177 -12.77 -12.84 -3.96
CA LEU A 177 -12.90 -11.58 -3.21
C LEU A 177 -13.57 -11.78 -1.84
N VAL A 178 -14.64 -12.57 -1.78
CA VAL A 178 -15.34 -12.91 -0.52
C VAL A 178 -14.41 -13.72 0.39
N SER A 179 -13.66 -14.68 -0.16
CA SER A 179 -12.68 -15.45 0.60
C SER A 179 -11.59 -14.55 1.19
N SER A 180 -11.04 -13.61 0.41
CA SER A 180 -10.05 -12.63 0.89
C SER A 180 -10.62 -11.72 1.98
N MET A 181 -11.87 -11.24 1.83
CA MET A 181 -12.52 -10.40 2.85
C MET A 181 -12.75 -11.18 4.15
N ARG A 182 -13.15 -12.45 4.06
CA ARG A 182 -13.29 -13.32 5.23
C ARG A 182 -11.95 -13.57 5.92
N ALA A 183 -10.87 -13.74 5.15
CA ALA A 183 -9.53 -13.88 5.71
C ALA A 183 -9.11 -12.61 6.49
N LEU A 184 -9.38 -11.41 5.95
CA LEU A 184 -9.14 -10.14 6.65
C LEU A 184 -9.96 -10.04 7.96
N GLN A 185 -11.24 -10.40 7.92
CA GLN A 185 -12.09 -10.43 9.13
C GLN A 185 -11.52 -11.36 10.21
N CYS A 186 -11.09 -12.56 9.83
CA CYS A 186 -10.50 -13.52 10.75
C CYS A 186 -9.20 -13.03 11.38
N ARG A 187 -8.27 -12.49 10.57
CA ARG A 187 -6.97 -12.02 11.06
C ARG A 187 -7.08 -10.80 11.95
N THR A 188 -7.91 -9.82 11.57
CA THR A 188 -8.14 -8.63 12.38
C THR A 188 -8.82 -8.98 13.72
N LYS A 189 -9.72 -9.97 13.72
CA LYS A 189 -10.35 -10.46 14.95
C LYS A 189 -9.34 -11.17 15.85
N ALA A 190 -8.47 -12.01 15.27
CA ALA A 190 -7.38 -12.65 15.99
C ALA A 190 -6.42 -11.62 16.61
N ILE A 191 -6.10 -10.54 15.91
CA ILE A 191 -5.29 -9.43 16.46
C ILE A 191 -5.99 -8.79 17.67
N CYS A 192 -7.30 -8.50 17.59
CA CYS A 192 -8.02 -7.92 18.72
C CYS A 192 -8.11 -8.88 19.92
N GLU A 193 -8.42 -10.16 19.69
CA GLU A 193 -8.46 -11.18 20.76
C GLU A 193 -7.07 -11.39 21.37
N GLY A 194 -6.02 -11.43 20.55
CA GLY A 194 -4.63 -11.56 21.01
C GLY A 194 -4.14 -10.33 21.77
N ALA A 195 -4.56 -9.11 21.37
CA ALA A 195 -4.32 -7.89 22.14
C ALA A 195 -4.98 -7.97 23.52
N GLN A 196 -6.25 -8.38 23.57
CA GLN A 196 -6.97 -8.53 24.84
C GLN A 196 -6.32 -9.56 25.75
N GLN A 197 -5.89 -10.71 25.21
CA GLN A 197 -5.15 -11.72 25.97
C GLN A 197 -3.81 -11.18 26.48
N THR A 198 -3.07 -10.44 25.65
CA THR A 198 -1.78 -9.83 26.05
C THR A 198 -1.96 -8.80 27.18
N ILE A 199 -3.09 -8.07 27.18
CA ILE A 199 -3.44 -7.12 28.24
C ILE A 199 -3.73 -7.83 29.57
N LEU A 200 -4.36 -9.01 29.51
CA LEU A 200 -4.74 -9.80 30.69
C LEU A 200 -3.60 -10.69 31.20
N SER A 201 -2.65 -11.06 30.33
CA SER A 201 -1.53 -11.94 30.67
C SER A 201 -0.38 -11.16 31.29
N SER A 202 0.15 -11.66 32.41
CA SER A 202 1.35 -11.11 33.05
C SER A 202 2.65 -11.78 32.59
N GLU A 203 2.58 -12.82 31.75
CA GLU A 203 3.75 -13.60 31.36
C GLU A 203 4.30 -13.14 30.00
N ASN A 204 5.59 -12.81 29.98
CA ASN A 204 6.28 -12.42 28.76
C ASN A 204 6.54 -13.62 27.86
N GLY A 205 5.95 -13.59 26.67
CA GLY A 205 6.70 -13.92 25.46
C GLY A 205 6.41 -15.26 24.78
N THR A 206 5.36 -15.99 25.16
CA THR A 206 4.90 -17.12 24.33
C THR A 206 3.92 -16.61 23.28
N PRO A 207 4.10 -16.96 21.99
CA PRO A 207 3.08 -16.70 20.98
C PRO A 207 1.82 -17.46 21.39
N GLU A 208 0.72 -16.72 21.57
CA GLU A 208 -0.56 -17.29 21.93
C GLU A 208 -1.35 -17.60 20.64
N TYR A 209 -1.97 -18.77 20.63
CA TYR A 209 -2.84 -19.17 19.53
C TYR A 209 -4.26 -18.73 19.88
N THR A 210 -4.77 -17.76 19.13
CA THR A 210 -6.18 -17.37 19.19
C THR A 210 -6.97 -18.18 18.18
N GLU A 211 -8.15 -18.66 18.58
CA GLU A 211 -9.10 -19.33 17.68
C GLU A 211 -10.41 -18.51 17.64
N PRO A 212 -10.47 -17.48 16.78
CA PRO A 212 -11.69 -16.70 16.65
C PRO A 212 -12.82 -17.58 16.13
N LEU A 213 -14.03 -17.39 16.66
CA LEU A 213 -15.21 -18.16 16.26
C LEU A 213 -15.41 -18.14 14.72
N GLY A 214 -15.36 -19.33 14.10
CA GLY A 214 -15.56 -19.51 12.65
C GLY A 214 -14.32 -19.28 11.78
N CYS A 215 -13.15 -19.11 12.40
CA CYS A 215 -11.85 -18.93 11.77
C CYS A 215 -10.89 -20.05 12.15
N GLN A 216 -9.83 -20.25 11.35
CA GLN A 216 -8.73 -21.12 11.72
C GLN A 216 -7.91 -20.47 12.85
N SER A 217 -7.27 -21.27 13.71
CA SER A 217 -6.34 -20.75 14.71
C SER A 217 -5.18 -20.01 14.05
N ILE A 218 -4.88 -18.81 14.56
CA ILE A 218 -3.82 -17.96 14.06
C ILE A 218 -2.88 -17.67 15.24
N ALA A 219 -1.59 -17.89 15.02
CA ALA A 219 -0.56 -17.49 15.97
C ALA A 219 -0.39 -15.97 15.91
N ILE A 220 -0.65 -15.29 17.01
CA ILE A 220 -0.48 -13.84 17.10
C ILE A 220 0.81 -13.56 17.88
N ARG A 221 1.60 -12.63 17.35
CA ARG A 221 2.81 -12.17 18.04
C ARG A 221 2.37 -11.37 19.28
N PRO A 222 2.90 -11.67 20.48
CA PRO A 222 2.58 -10.87 21.66
C PRO A 222 3.01 -9.42 21.41
N MET A 223 2.15 -8.48 21.77
CA MET A 223 2.39 -7.04 21.66
C MET A 223 2.97 -6.54 22.98
N PRO A 224 4.31 -6.40 23.11
CA PRO A 224 4.93 -6.01 24.39
C PRO A 224 4.42 -4.65 24.87
N GLU A 225 4.02 -3.75 23.97
CA GLU A 225 3.44 -2.45 24.32
C GLU A 225 2.10 -2.56 25.04
N CYS A 226 1.40 -3.70 24.90
CA CYS A 226 0.12 -3.97 25.54
C CYS A 226 0.24 -4.75 26.86
N GLN A 227 1.45 -5.00 27.36
CA GLN A 227 1.65 -5.73 28.61
C GLN A 227 1.58 -4.79 29.82
N PHE A 228 0.40 -4.72 30.43
CA PHE A 228 0.19 -3.96 31.67
C PHE A 228 0.56 -4.83 32.87
N GLY A 229 1.85 -4.90 33.22
CA GLY A 229 2.40 -5.81 34.24
C GLY A 229 1.55 -5.94 35.52
N GLY A 230 1.26 -7.20 35.92
CA GLY A 230 0.15 -7.60 36.79
C GLY A 230 0.13 -7.16 38.27
N THR A 231 0.75 -6.04 38.65
CA THR A 231 0.67 -5.53 40.05
C THR A 231 0.23 -4.07 40.17
N GLY A 232 0.09 -3.35 39.05
CA GLY A 232 -0.46 -2.00 39.03
C GLY A 232 -1.95 -2.00 38.67
N THR A 233 -2.78 -1.31 39.46
CA THR A 233 -4.10 -0.88 38.99
C THR A 233 -3.87 0.21 37.94
N TYR A 234 -3.84 -0.17 36.66
CA TYR A 234 -3.77 0.79 35.57
C TYR A 234 -5.20 1.26 35.25
N PRO A 235 -5.58 2.50 35.60
CA PRO A 235 -6.94 3.00 35.37
C PRO A 235 -7.34 3.06 33.89
N ASN A 236 -6.38 2.84 32.97
CA ASN A 236 -6.58 2.98 31.53
C ASN A 236 -6.53 1.66 30.74
N ALA A 237 -6.40 0.50 31.39
CA ALA A 237 -6.41 -0.79 30.69
C ALA A 237 -7.76 -1.06 29.98
N GLU A 238 -8.87 -0.57 30.57
CA GLU A 238 -10.20 -0.65 29.96
C GLU A 238 -10.29 0.12 28.63
N ALA A 239 -9.62 1.28 28.53
CA ALA A 239 -9.58 2.05 27.29
C ALA A 239 -8.91 1.25 26.16
N ALA A 240 -7.78 0.58 26.44
CA ALA A 240 -7.10 -0.29 25.46
C ALA A 240 -7.96 -1.51 25.05
N LEU A 241 -8.66 -2.15 26.00
CA LEU A 241 -9.55 -3.28 25.72
C LEU A 241 -10.74 -2.90 24.82
N SER A 242 -11.31 -1.72 25.06
CA SER A 242 -12.46 -1.19 24.30
C SER A 242 -12.09 -0.62 22.92
N TYR A 243 -10.79 -0.37 22.65
CA TYR A 243 -10.33 0.32 21.44
C TYR A 243 -10.41 -0.54 20.17
N CYS A 244 -10.00 -1.81 20.25
CA CYS A 244 -9.83 -2.64 19.04
C CYS A 244 -11.14 -2.96 18.31
N PRO A 245 -12.23 -3.42 18.98
CA PRO A 245 -13.46 -3.80 18.28
C PRO A 245 -14.11 -2.71 17.41
N PRO A 246 -14.29 -1.44 17.88
CA PRO A 246 -14.89 -0.41 17.04
C PRO A 246 -14.00 -0.02 15.85
N VAL A 247 -12.67 0.04 16.05
CA VAL A 247 -11.73 0.36 14.97
C VAL A 247 -11.71 -0.75 13.92
N GLN A 248 -11.69 -2.01 14.35
CA GLN A 248 -11.81 -3.17 13.47
C GLN A 248 -13.09 -3.10 12.64
N GLN A 249 -14.24 -2.87 13.28
CA GLN A 249 -15.53 -2.84 12.59
C GLN A 249 -15.59 -1.71 11.56
N GLN A 250 -15.18 -0.49 11.94
CA GLN A 250 -15.13 0.65 11.02
C GLN A 250 -14.20 0.39 9.83
N MET A 251 -13.05 -0.24 10.08
CA MET A 251 -12.12 -0.61 9.02
C MET A 251 -12.75 -1.61 8.04
N LEU A 252 -13.37 -2.67 8.56
CA LEU A 252 -14.01 -3.71 7.76
C LEU A 252 -15.20 -3.17 6.95
N GLU A 253 -16.03 -2.30 7.54
CA GLU A 253 -17.13 -1.64 6.85
C GLU A 253 -16.64 -0.77 5.70
N ARG A 254 -15.63 0.08 5.95
CA ARG A 254 -15.04 0.94 4.93
C ARG A 254 -14.41 0.14 3.79
N GLU A 255 -13.69 -0.95 4.09
CA GLU A 255 -13.12 -1.80 3.05
C GLU A 255 -14.19 -2.56 2.27
N ALA A 256 -15.29 -2.98 2.91
CA ALA A 256 -16.41 -3.61 2.21
C ALA A 256 -17.05 -2.64 1.20
N GLU A 257 -17.24 -1.38 1.58
CA GLU A 257 -17.77 -0.34 0.69
C GLU A 257 -16.82 -0.03 -0.46
N LEU A 258 -15.51 0.12 -0.19
CA LEU A 258 -14.50 0.34 -1.22
C LEU A 258 -14.41 -0.85 -2.19
N LEU A 259 -14.45 -2.08 -1.67
CA LEU A 259 -14.44 -3.29 -2.48
C LEU A 259 -15.69 -3.37 -3.35
N LYS A 260 -16.87 -3.03 -2.82
CA LYS A 260 -18.12 -2.97 -3.60
C LYS A 260 -17.97 -2.01 -4.77
N PHE A 261 -17.46 -0.79 -4.54
CA PHE A 261 -17.23 0.19 -5.59
C PHE A 261 -16.23 -0.32 -6.64
N ALA A 262 -15.13 -0.96 -6.21
CA ALA A 262 -14.15 -1.55 -7.11
C ALA A 262 -14.74 -2.67 -7.98
N VAL A 263 -15.59 -3.52 -7.41
CA VAL A 263 -16.30 -4.58 -8.15
C VAL A 263 -17.26 -4.00 -9.19
N GLU A 264 -18.04 -2.97 -8.82
CA GLU A 264 -18.95 -2.29 -9.75
C GLU A 264 -18.19 -1.66 -10.91
N TYR A 265 -17.05 -1.01 -10.63
CA TYR A 265 -16.18 -0.42 -11.64
C TYR A 265 -15.56 -1.48 -12.57
N ASP A 266 -15.00 -2.57 -12.04
CA ASP A 266 -14.42 -3.65 -12.84
C ASP A 266 -15.47 -4.33 -13.72
N ALA A 267 -16.68 -4.57 -13.19
CA ALA A 267 -17.79 -5.12 -13.95
C ALA A 267 -18.18 -4.22 -15.12
N ALA A 268 -18.36 -2.92 -14.87
CA ALA A 268 -18.68 -1.95 -15.91
C ALA A 268 -17.58 -1.88 -16.98
N TYR A 269 -16.32 -1.84 -16.57
CA TYR A 269 -15.17 -1.80 -17.47
C TYR A 269 -15.08 -3.05 -18.36
N ARG A 270 -15.20 -4.25 -17.79
CA ARG A 270 -15.15 -5.51 -18.56
C ARG A 270 -16.34 -5.65 -19.51
N SER A 271 -17.54 -5.28 -19.08
CA SER A 271 -18.72 -5.27 -19.96
C SER A 271 -18.55 -4.30 -21.13
N LEU A 272 -17.98 -3.11 -20.90
CA LEU A 272 -17.70 -2.15 -21.96
C LEU A 272 -16.70 -2.70 -22.98
N LEU A 273 -15.64 -3.38 -22.53
CA LEU A 273 -14.68 -4.02 -23.43
C LEU A 273 -15.32 -5.13 -24.27
N GLN A 274 -16.23 -5.92 -23.70
CA GLN A 274 -16.98 -6.95 -24.44
C GLN A 274 -17.89 -6.33 -25.51
N ILE A 275 -18.63 -5.28 -25.15
CA ILE A 275 -19.50 -4.56 -26.09
C ILE A 275 -18.65 -3.95 -27.22
N ALA A 276 -17.52 -3.33 -26.90
CA ALA A 276 -16.61 -2.77 -27.89
C ALA A 276 -16.07 -3.84 -28.85
N GLY A 277 -15.69 -5.01 -28.33
CA GLY A 277 -15.27 -6.14 -29.16
C GLY A 277 -16.37 -6.67 -30.07
N ASN A 278 -17.58 -6.85 -29.55
CA ASN A 278 -18.74 -7.31 -30.33
C ASN A 278 -19.18 -6.26 -31.37
N MET A 279 -19.08 -4.97 -31.06
CA MET A 279 -19.37 -3.88 -31.99
C MET A 279 -18.35 -3.84 -33.14
N ASP A 280 -17.06 -4.00 -32.86
CA ASP A 280 -16.03 -4.07 -33.92
C ASP A 280 -16.28 -5.26 -34.86
N LEU A 281 -16.61 -6.43 -34.31
CA LEU A 281 -16.99 -7.59 -35.12
C LEU A 281 -18.24 -7.31 -35.96
N SER A 282 -19.28 -6.75 -35.35
CA SER A 282 -20.53 -6.40 -36.02
C SER A 282 -20.30 -5.38 -37.14
N LEU A 283 -19.48 -4.35 -36.92
CA LEU A 283 -19.15 -3.34 -37.92
C LEU A 283 -18.38 -3.94 -39.11
N ARG A 284 -17.47 -4.89 -38.86
CA ARG A 284 -16.75 -5.61 -39.93
C ARG A 284 -17.67 -6.47 -40.77
N GLU A 285 -18.60 -7.18 -40.13
CA GLU A 285 -19.59 -8.00 -40.84
C GLU A 285 -20.61 -7.14 -41.58
N LEU A 286 -21.06 -6.03 -40.99
CA LEU A 286 -22.03 -5.10 -41.56
C LEU A 286 -21.47 -4.27 -42.72
N HIS A 287 -20.15 -4.11 -42.82
CA HIS A 287 -19.52 -3.36 -43.90
C HIS A 287 -19.90 -3.89 -45.28
N TRP A 288 -19.90 -5.21 -45.48
CA TRP A 288 -20.27 -5.83 -46.75
C TRP A 288 -21.76 -5.71 -47.12
N PRO A 289 -22.73 -6.07 -46.28
CA PRO A 289 -24.14 -5.91 -46.59
C PRO A 289 -24.54 -4.45 -46.75
N PHE A 290 -24.05 -3.51 -45.92
CA PHE A 290 -24.39 -2.09 -46.12
C PHE A 290 -23.84 -1.53 -47.44
N THR A 291 -22.58 -1.83 -47.78
CA THR A 291 -22.01 -1.38 -49.06
C THR A 291 -22.73 -2.03 -50.26
N ALA A 292 -23.16 -3.28 -50.13
CA ALA A 292 -23.96 -3.96 -51.16
C ALA A 292 -25.35 -3.32 -51.33
N THR A 293 -26.08 -3.07 -50.23
CA THR A 293 -27.40 -2.43 -50.29
C THR A 293 -27.30 -1.01 -50.85
N ILE A 294 -26.34 -0.20 -50.41
CA ILE A 294 -26.12 1.16 -50.94
C ILE A 294 -25.80 1.12 -52.44
N ARG A 295 -24.94 0.18 -52.88
CA ARG A 295 -24.66 0.00 -54.32
C ARG A 295 -25.92 -0.39 -55.10
N HIS A 296 -26.76 -1.27 -54.56
CA HIS A 296 -28.02 -1.64 -55.20
C HIS A 296 -29.02 -0.47 -55.24
N SER A 297 -29.15 0.29 -54.17
CA SER A 297 -29.99 1.51 -54.14
C SER A 297 -29.49 2.55 -55.13
N ALA A 298 -28.18 2.81 -55.20
CA ALA A 298 -27.59 3.73 -56.15
C ALA A 298 -27.78 3.27 -57.60
N ALA A 299 -27.67 1.97 -57.87
CA ALA A 299 -27.94 1.40 -59.19
C ALA A 299 -29.42 1.53 -59.58
N LEU A 300 -30.35 1.34 -58.63
CA LEU A 300 -31.78 1.57 -58.85
C LEU A 300 -32.07 3.04 -59.10
N ILE A 301 -31.51 3.96 -58.31
CA ILE A 301 -31.65 5.41 -58.51
C ILE A 301 -31.08 5.82 -59.87
N GLY A 302 -29.93 5.29 -60.28
CA GLY A 302 -29.37 5.51 -61.62
C GLY A 302 -30.27 5.00 -62.74
N LYS A 303 -30.94 3.86 -62.55
CA LYS A 303 -31.95 3.36 -63.50
C LYS A 303 -33.22 4.22 -63.53
N LEU A 304 -33.65 4.74 -62.38
CA LEU A 304 -34.79 5.67 -62.27
C LEU A 304 -34.49 7.02 -62.92
N ALA A 305 -33.25 7.49 -62.91
CA ALA A 305 -32.82 8.70 -63.62
C ALA A 305 -32.89 8.59 -65.15
N HIS A 306 -33.00 7.38 -65.71
CA HIS A 306 -33.24 7.16 -67.15
C HIS A 306 -34.72 7.11 -67.54
N ILE A 307 -35.65 7.22 -66.58
CA ILE A 307 -37.07 7.36 -66.88
C ILE A 307 -37.33 8.85 -67.19
N PRO A 308 -37.68 9.21 -68.43
CA PRO A 308 -37.87 10.59 -68.84
C PRO A 308 -39.20 11.11 -68.29
N CYS A 309 -39.24 11.40 -66.98
CA CYS A 309 -40.30 12.14 -66.24
C CYS A 309 -40.05 12.17 -64.71
N PHE A 310 -39.02 11.53 -64.16
CA PHE A 310 -38.85 11.40 -62.70
C PHE A 310 -38.19 12.62 -62.03
N LEU A 311 -37.49 13.45 -62.79
CA LEU A 311 -37.04 14.76 -62.33
C LEU A 311 -38.20 15.74 -62.52
N SER A 312 -38.47 16.59 -61.53
CA SER A 312 -39.49 17.65 -61.50
C SER A 312 -39.40 18.70 -62.64
N SER A 313 -38.57 18.44 -63.65
CA SER A 313 -38.40 19.20 -64.88
C SER A 313 -39.46 18.92 -65.96
N CYS A 314 -40.45 18.05 -65.71
CA CYS A 314 -41.51 17.74 -66.69
C CYS A 314 -42.83 18.52 -66.50
N ASP A 315 -42.91 19.46 -65.56
CA ASP A 315 -44.11 20.30 -65.32
C ASP A 315 -44.28 21.50 -66.27
N ALA A 316 -43.64 21.50 -67.44
CA ALA A 316 -43.78 22.58 -68.42
C ALA A 316 -44.62 22.16 -69.65
N SER A 317 -45.94 22.18 -69.53
CA SER A 317 -46.88 22.31 -70.68
C SER A 317 -48.29 22.71 -70.19
N PRO A 318 -49.03 23.59 -70.89
CA PRO A 318 -48.94 23.83 -72.34
C PRO A 318 -48.36 25.17 -72.79
N ILE A 319 -47.77 25.11 -73.98
CA ILE A 319 -47.26 26.22 -74.80
C ILE A 319 -48.43 27.14 -75.21
N PRO A 320 -48.37 28.46 -74.99
CA PRO A 320 -49.39 29.37 -75.48
C PRO A 320 -49.36 29.43 -77.01
N PHE A 321 -50.53 29.25 -77.63
CA PHE A 321 -50.71 29.41 -79.08
C PHE A 321 -50.43 30.87 -79.48
N PRO A 322 -49.76 31.11 -80.62
CA PRO A 322 -49.60 32.47 -81.13
C PRO A 322 -50.95 32.96 -81.70
N ASP A 323 -51.53 33.95 -81.04
CA ASP A 323 -52.65 34.71 -81.58
C ASP A 323 -52.18 35.55 -82.79
N GLN A 324 -53.09 35.65 -83.76
CA GLN A 324 -52.99 36.36 -85.05
C GLN A 324 -52.78 37.87 -84.90
#